data_AF-A0A0F9H4U7-F1
#
_entry.id   AF-A0A0F9H4U7-F1
#
_cell.length_a   1.000
_cell.length_b   1.000
_cell.length_c   1.000
_cell.angle_alpha   90.00
_cell.angle_beta   90.00
_cell.angle_gamma   90.00
#
_symmetry.space_group_name_H-M   'P 1'
#
loop_
_entity.id
_entity.type
_entity.pdbx_description
1 polymer ?
#
loop_
_entity_poly.entity_id
_entity_poly.type
_entity_poly.pdbx_seq_one_letter_code
_entity_poly.pdbx_strand_id
1 'polypeptide(L)'
;MKKTKSVYIYSDSTTVSDLKVIRIVLFLAILGIFTSPAFAQQFEEPNYTIRRGEVLGFGIDPETTSLIISIKPRTSGELTITLPRDLIDAKIGSEDSDFIIFVNNIEYQLFEETITSSDRTL
;
A
#
# COMPACT_ATOMS: atom_id res chain seq x y z
N MET A 1 6.38 13.92 -22.16
CA MET A 1 5.40 14.46 -21.20
C MET A 1 4.68 13.27 -20.56
N LYS A 2 5.19 12.73 -19.45
CA LYS A 2 4.60 11.53 -18.80
C LYS A 2 3.39 11.98 -18.00
N LYS A 3 2.21 11.45 -18.32
CA LYS A 3 0.98 11.66 -17.57
C LYS A 3 1.04 10.77 -16.33
N THR A 4 1.06 11.38 -15.15
CA THR A 4 0.86 10.72 -13.87
C THR A 4 -0.61 10.38 -13.73
N LYS A 5 -0.93 9.15 -13.32
CA LYS A 5 -2.28 8.70 -12.98
C LYS A 5 -2.14 7.92 -11.66
N SER A 6 -3.26 7.68 -11.02
CA SER A 6 -3.46 7.89 -9.58
C SER A 6 -4.23 6.74 -8.96
N VAL A 7 -3.96 6.32 -7.71
CA VAL A 7 -4.84 5.36 -7.00
C VAL A 7 -6.11 6.06 -6.54
N TYR A 8 -7.22 5.80 -7.23
CA TYR A 8 -8.54 6.32 -6.85
C TYR A 8 -9.15 5.47 -5.74
N ILE A 9 -9.50 6.06 -4.60
CA ILE A 9 -10.25 5.37 -3.56
C ILE A 9 -11.73 5.72 -3.74
N TYR A 10 -12.50 4.80 -4.33
CA TYR A 10 -13.94 4.96 -4.47
C TYR A 10 -14.63 4.68 -3.12
N SER A 11 -15.35 5.67 -2.58
CA SER A 11 -16.37 5.43 -1.55
C SER A 11 -17.70 5.15 -2.24
N ASP A 12 -18.09 3.88 -2.31
CA ASP A 12 -19.49 3.55 -2.51
C ASP A 12 -20.13 3.48 -1.12
N SER A 13 -20.77 4.57 -0.72
CA SER A 13 -21.76 4.63 0.37
C SER A 13 -22.16 6.09 0.58
N THR A 14 -23.45 6.30 0.74
CA THR A 14 -24.13 7.54 1.15
C THR A 14 -23.71 8.09 2.52
N THR A 15 -22.67 7.53 3.16
CA THR A 15 -22.10 8.00 4.43
C THR A 15 -20.59 8.29 4.30
N VAL A 16 -20.25 9.56 4.43
CA VAL A 16 -18.90 10.13 4.26
C VAL A 16 -18.04 9.96 5.54
N SER A 17 -18.34 8.96 6.38
CA SER A 17 -17.85 8.90 7.77
C SER A 17 -17.15 7.59 8.18
N ASP A 18 -17.07 6.59 7.31
CA ASP A 18 -16.56 5.28 7.70
C ASP A 18 -15.03 5.21 7.53
N LEU A 19 -14.35 4.74 8.58
CA LEU A 19 -12.92 4.44 8.56
C LEU A 19 -12.64 3.43 7.44
N LYS A 20 -11.65 3.71 6.60
CA LYS A 20 -11.17 2.74 5.61
C LYS A 20 -9.81 2.20 6.00
N VAL A 21 -9.63 0.90 5.79
CA VAL A 21 -8.36 0.22 6.00
C VAL A 21 -7.87 -0.27 4.64
N ILE A 22 -6.72 0.22 4.21
CA ILE A 22 -6.01 -0.27 3.04
C ILE A 22 -4.96 -1.26 3.54
N ARG A 23 -4.87 -2.43 2.91
CA ARG A 23 -3.82 -3.42 3.16
C ARG A 23 -3.08 -3.70 1.87
N ILE A 24 -1.77 -3.58 1.90
CA ILE A 24 -0.88 -3.93 0.79
C ILE A 24 -0.15 -5.20 1.19
N VAL A 25 -0.41 -6.27 0.46
CA VAL A 25 0.09 -7.63 0.73
C VAL A 25 1.05 -8.03 -0.39
N LEU A 26 2.09 -8.74 -0.01
CA LEU A 26 3.05 -9.33 -0.93
C LEU A 26 2.52 -10.66 -1.51
N PHE A 27 2.52 -10.81 -2.85
CA PHE A 27 2.31 -12.12 -3.47
C PHE A 27 3.60 -12.96 -3.38
N LEU A 28 3.68 -13.83 -2.38
CA LEU A 28 4.77 -14.78 -2.25
C LEU A 28 4.51 -16.00 -3.13
N ALA A 29 5.06 -16.01 -4.34
CA ALA A 29 5.35 -17.25 -5.04
C ALA A 29 6.82 -17.63 -4.77
N ILE A 30 7.01 -18.55 -3.82
CA ILE A 30 8.19 -19.41 -3.55
C ILE A 30 8.71 -19.31 -2.09
N LEU A 31 8.96 -20.50 -1.53
CA LEU A 31 9.32 -20.87 -0.16
C LEU A 31 10.60 -20.18 0.37
N GLY A 32 10.44 -19.09 1.10
CA GLY A 32 11.50 -18.47 1.89
C GLY A 32 10.87 -17.77 3.10
N ILE A 33 11.18 -18.26 4.31
CA ILE A 33 10.62 -17.74 5.56
C ILE A 33 11.15 -16.32 5.77
N PHE A 34 10.33 -15.30 5.49
CA PHE A 34 10.61 -13.90 5.86
C PHE A 34 10.16 -13.65 7.30
N THR A 35 10.86 -14.21 8.28
CA THR A 35 10.71 -13.82 9.69
C THR A 35 11.88 -12.95 10.09
N SER A 36 11.86 -11.69 9.67
CA SER A 36 12.87 -10.73 10.08
C SER A 36 12.28 -9.78 11.12
N PRO A 37 12.64 -9.90 12.41
CA PRO A 37 12.28 -8.91 13.43
C PRO A 37 12.86 -7.51 13.13
N ALA A 38 13.83 -7.39 12.20
CA ALA A 38 14.38 -6.11 11.76
C ALA A 38 13.37 -5.27 10.95
N PHE A 39 12.42 -5.89 10.25
CA PHE A 39 11.41 -5.18 9.45
C PHE A 39 10.51 -4.28 10.30
N ALA A 40 10.05 -4.77 11.45
CA ALA A 40 9.24 -3.98 12.37
C ALA A 40 10.07 -2.94 13.16
N GLN A 41 11.36 -3.22 13.38
CA GLN A 41 12.25 -2.35 14.18
C GLN A 41 12.82 -1.17 13.38
N GLN A 42 12.75 -1.20 12.05
CA GLN A 42 13.23 -0.17 11.13
C GLN A 42 12.07 0.53 10.37
N PHE A 43 10.83 0.40 10.85
CA PHE A 43 9.69 1.02 10.18
C PHE A 43 9.74 2.54 10.31
N GLU A 44 10.13 3.18 9.21
CA GLU A 44 9.89 4.60 8.99
C GLU A 44 8.60 4.78 8.18
N GLU A 45 7.78 5.74 8.58
CA GLU A 45 6.55 6.04 7.84
C GLU A 45 6.90 6.43 6.40
N PRO A 46 6.26 5.80 5.40
CA PRO A 46 6.55 6.08 4.00
C PRO A 46 6.12 7.50 3.61
N ASN A 47 6.73 8.05 2.57
CA ASN A 47 6.26 9.31 1.99
C ASN A 47 4.91 9.10 1.33
N TYR A 48 3.93 9.98 1.60
CA TYR A 48 2.61 9.89 1.00
C TYR A 48 1.98 11.25 0.75
N THR A 49 0.97 11.26 -0.12
CA THR A 49 0.04 12.38 -0.30
C THR A 49 -1.37 11.83 -0.36
N ILE A 50 -2.29 12.41 0.41
CA ILE A 50 -3.71 12.07 0.37
C ILE A 50 -4.54 13.27 -0.05
N ARG A 51 -5.44 13.05 -1.01
CA ARG A 51 -6.42 14.05 -1.47
C ARG A 51 -7.77 13.68 -0.91
N ARG A 52 -8.45 14.66 -0.30
CA ARG A 52 -9.83 14.54 0.21
C ARG A 52 -9.99 13.46 1.29
N GLY A 53 -8.99 13.32 2.16
CA GLY A 53 -8.98 12.42 3.31
C GLY A 53 -7.79 12.71 4.22
N GLU A 54 -7.63 11.89 5.25
CA GLU A 54 -6.51 11.90 6.18
C GLU A 54 -5.97 10.48 6.35
N VAL A 55 -4.65 10.33 6.45
CA VAL A 55 -4.05 9.09 6.94
C VAL A 55 -4.01 9.18 8.46
N LEU A 56 -4.59 8.19 9.14
CA LEU A 56 -4.64 8.12 10.60
C LEU A 56 -3.45 7.38 11.19
N GLY A 57 -2.79 6.53 10.39
CA GLY A 57 -1.59 5.83 10.81
C GLY A 57 -1.26 4.66 9.90
N PHE A 58 -0.05 4.14 10.13
CA PHE A 58 0.48 2.97 9.45
C PHE A 58 0.73 1.85 10.46
N GLY A 59 0.65 0.61 9.98
CA GLY A 59 0.99 -0.57 10.75
C GLY A 59 1.58 -1.63 9.84
N ILE A 60 2.40 -2.50 10.42
CA ILE A 60 2.93 -3.67 9.74
C ILE A 60 2.29 -4.91 10.36
N ASP A 61 1.87 -5.83 9.51
CA ASP A 61 1.55 -7.20 9.93
C ASP A 61 2.69 -8.13 9.48
N PRO A 62 3.56 -8.58 10.41
CA PRO A 62 4.68 -9.44 10.08
C PRO A 62 4.26 -10.86 9.69
N GLU A 63 3.09 -11.33 10.16
CA GLU A 63 2.59 -12.68 9.82
C GLU A 63 2.19 -12.78 8.36
N THR A 64 1.64 -11.69 7.82
CA THR A 64 1.20 -11.60 6.43
C THR A 64 2.13 -10.78 5.55
N THR A 65 3.26 -10.29 6.10
CA THR A 65 4.19 -9.36 5.43
C THR A 65 3.44 -8.22 4.72
N SER A 66 2.57 -7.55 5.46
CA SER A 66 1.63 -6.56 4.92
C SER A 66 1.81 -5.19 5.53
N LEU A 67 1.67 -4.14 4.71
CA LEU A 67 1.51 -2.77 5.16
C LEU A 67 0.02 -2.45 5.32
N ILE A 68 -0.38 -2.01 6.49
CA ILE A 68 -1.73 -1.59 6.83
C ILE A 68 -1.74 -0.06 6.93
N ILE A 69 -2.65 0.57 6.20
CA ILE A 69 -2.84 2.02 6.18
C ILE A 69 -4.27 2.32 6.63
N SER A 70 -4.39 3.01 7.76
CA SER A 70 -5.69 3.46 8.26
C SER A 70 -5.97 4.86 7.72
N ILE A 71 -7.09 5.06 7.03
CA ILE A 71 -7.46 6.35 6.45
C ILE A 71 -8.88 6.76 6.83
N LYS A 72 -9.07 8.07 6.98
CA LYS A 72 -10.39 8.70 7.13
C LYS A 72 -10.71 9.50 5.86
N PRO A 73 -11.44 8.92 4.89
CA PRO A 73 -11.82 9.65 3.70
C PRO A 73 -12.87 10.72 4.05
N ARG A 74 -12.77 11.90 3.43
CA ARG A 74 -13.82 12.95 3.49
C ARG A 74 -14.70 12.96 2.24
N THR A 75 -14.30 12.27 1.17
CA THR A 75 -15.07 11.98 -0.06
C THR A 75 -14.17 11.12 -0.96
N SER A 76 -14.63 10.73 -2.15
CA SER A 76 -13.82 10.02 -3.15
C SER A 76 -12.55 10.83 -3.46
N GLY A 77 -11.41 10.19 -3.21
CA GLY A 77 -10.11 10.83 -3.18
C GLY A 77 -9.03 9.91 -3.71
N GLU A 78 -7.78 10.30 -3.47
CA GLU A 78 -6.60 9.64 -4.00
C GLU A 78 -5.55 9.55 -2.90
N LEU A 79 -4.92 8.39 -2.78
CA LEU A 79 -3.73 8.19 -1.97
C LEU A 79 -2.58 7.87 -2.93
N THR A 80 -1.51 8.65 -2.88
CA THR A 80 -0.23 8.34 -3.51
C THR A 80 0.75 8.01 -2.40
N ILE A 81 1.47 6.90 -2.50
CA ILE A 81 2.41 6.45 -1.47
C ILE A 81 3.69 5.88 -2.10
N THR A 82 4.84 6.33 -1.61
CA THR A 82 6.15 5.85 -2.02
C THR A 82 6.70 4.90 -0.97
N LEU A 83 6.80 3.62 -1.36
CA LEU A 83 7.23 2.51 -0.54
C LEU A 83 8.71 2.20 -0.83
N PRO A 84 9.62 2.31 0.16
CA PRO A 84 10.98 1.82 0.03
C PRO A 84 10.98 0.31 -0.19
N ARG A 85 11.82 -0.19 -1.11
CA ARG A 85 11.97 -1.64 -1.34
C ARG A 85 12.59 -2.37 -0.16
N ASP A 86 13.42 -1.69 0.63
CA ASP A 86 13.97 -2.24 1.87
C ASP A 86 12.90 -2.43 2.95
N LEU A 87 11.76 -1.72 2.80
CA LEU A 87 10.58 -1.90 3.62
C LEU A 87 9.71 -3.03 3.05
N ILE A 88 9.13 -2.82 1.87
CA ILE A 88 8.23 -3.79 1.25
C ILE A 88 8.50 -3.84 -0.25
N ASP A 89 8.74 -5.05 -0.75
CA ASP A 89 9.11 -5.25 -2.15
C ASP A 89 8.45 -6.50 -2.71
N ALA A 90 7.65 -6.34 -3.76
CA ALA A 90 6.99 -7.47 -4.39
C ALA A 90 7.79 -8.07 -5.53
N LYS A 91 8.15 -9.34 -5.35
CA LYS A 91 9.05 -10.09 -6.20
C LYS A 91 8.66 -11.55 -6.34
N ILE A 92 8.88 -12.09 -7.53
CA ILE A 92 8.90 -13.53 -7.81
C ILE A 92 10.33 -13.87 -8.23
N GLY A 93 11.07 -14.50 -7.33
CA GLY A 93 12.52 -14.68 -7.51
C GLY A 93 13.23 -13.31 -7.53
N SER A 94 13.90 -12.99 -8.65
CA SER A 94 14.57 -11.70 -8.86
C SER A 94 13.74 -10.68 -9.63
N GLU A 95 12.56 -11.07 -10.12
CA GLU A 95 11.71 -10.22 -10.96
C GLU A 95 10.67 -9.49 -10.12
N ASP A 96 10.40 -8.23 -10.45
CA ASP A 96 9.34 -7.45 -9.82
C ASP A 96 7.97 -8.06 -10.11
N SER A 97 7.10 -8.05 -9.10
CA SER A 97 5.72 -8.53 -9.17
C SER A 97 4.76 -7.47 -8.64
N ASP A 98 3.48 -7.62 -8.95
CA ASP A 98 2.46 -6.67 -8.52
C ASP A 98 2.16 -6.86 -7.03
N PHE A 99 1.88 -5.75 -6.34
CA PHE A 99 1.29 -5.80 -5.01
C PHE A 99 -0.17 -6.25 -5.09
N ILE A 100 -0.64 -6.96 -4.06
CA ILE A 100 -2.07 -7.20 -3.87
C ILE A 100 -2.59 -6.16 -2.89
N ILE A 101 -3.47 -5.29 -3.36
CA ILE A 101 -4.06 -4.21 -2.55
C ILE A 101 -5.47 -4.63 -2.15
N PHE A 102 -5.80 -4.46 -0.87
CA PHE A 102 -7.16 -4.60 -0.35
C PHE A 102 -7.62 -3.27 0.22
N VAL A 103 -8.86 -2.88 -0.09
CA VAL A 103 -9.55 -1.75 0.54
C VAL A 103 -10.75 -2.31 1.27
N ASN A 104 -10.79 -2.17 2.60
CA ASN A 104 -11.84 -2.76 3.45
C ASN A 104 -12.05 -4.27 3.18
N ASN A 105 -10.94 -5.02 3.10
CA ASN A 105 -10.93 -6.46 2.83
C ASN A 105 -11.44 -6.89 1.44
N ILE A 106 -11.71 -5.95 0.54
CA ILE A 106 -12.02 -6.23 -0.87
C ILE A 106 -10.77 -5.95 -1.69
N GLU A 107 -10.37 -6.91 -2.52
CA GLU A 107 -9.24 -6.74 -3.43
C GLU A 107 -9.49 -5.58 -4.39
N TYR A 108 -8.50 -4.71 -4.54
CA TYR A 108 -8.55 -3.51 -5.34
C TYR A 108 -7.56 -3.63 -6.50
N GLN A 109 -8.09 -3.80 -7.71
CA GLN A 109 -7.31 -4.15 -8.90
C GLN A 109 -6.90 -2.95 -9.76
N LEU A 110 -7.30 -1.73 -9.38
CA LEU A 110 -7.16 -0.52 -10.21
C LEU A 110 -6.24 0.51 -9.55
N PHE A 111 -4.94 0.31 -9.69
CA PHE A 111 -3.91 1.25 -9.24
C PHE A 111 -2.84 1.44 -10.32
N GLU A 112 -2.04 2.48 -10.18
CA GLU A 112 -0.84 2.63 -10.99
C GLU A 112 0.38 2.43 -10.12
N GLU A 113 1.50 2.13 -10.78
CA GLU A 113 2.76 1.98 -10.08
C GLU A 113 3.91 2.56 -10.89
N THR A 114 4.77 3.30 -10.20
CA THR A 114 6.10 3.67 -10.69
C THR A 114 7.16 2.91 -9.91
N ILE A 115 7.93 2.13 -10.64
CA ILE A 115 8.95 1.24 -10.10
C ILE A 115 10.34 1.87 -10.34
N THR A 116 11.16 2.00 -9.29
CA THR A 116 12.58 2.39 -9.38
C THR A 116 13.46 1.31 -8.75
N SER A 117 14.78 1.51 -8.71
CA SER A 117 15.68 0.57 -8.02
C SER A 117 15.57 0.62 -6.49
N SER A 118 15.08 1.73 -5.91
CA SER A 118 15.01 1.95 -4.47
C SER A 118 13.60 1.91 -3.90
N ASP A 119 12.60 2.28 -4.72
CA ASP A 119 11.24 2.52 -4.25
C ASP A 119 10.19 2.06 -5.25
N ARG A 120 8.96 1.91 -4.76
CA ARG A 120 7.75 1.70 -5.56
C ARG A 120 6.72 2.72 -5.15
N THR A 121 6.23 3.52 -6.10
CA THR A 121 5.18 4.52 -5.83
C THR A 121 3.87 4.04 -6.40
N LEU A 122 2.87 3.90 -5.54
CA LEU A 122 1.48 3.59 -5.88
C LEU A 122 0.66 4.87 -5.94
#